data_AF-A0AAU9ACK2-F1
#
_entry.id   AF-A0AAU9ACK2-F1
#
_cell.length_a   1.000
_cell.length_b   1.000
_cell.length_c   1.000
_cell.angle_alpha   90.00
_cell.angle_beta   90.00
_cell.angle_gamma   90.00
#
_symmetry.space_group_name_H-M   'P 1'
#
loop_
_entity.id
_entity.type
_entity.pdbx_description
1 polymer ?
#
loop_
_entity_poly.entity_id
_entity_poly.type
_entity_poly.pdbx_seq_one_letter_code
_entity_poly.pdbx_strand_id
1 'polypeptide(L)'
;MTTVTLRRSALTLALCFCASAAAQETAPVAATGTLTLEVKPFNSEKPLPKKVDKQLRNGGLEWGVKDGQVVFTLVGKQFLDFPINHMTRYGQSESLALPAGDYRVTGVGLEMTTSFSAQKALEKGAFFNENVASFRIEPGKTTTLSINPVIYKDATFAVNFWMPTLMASVRSDAGNSEETALNKRSPSSIAWPNYHGPLKFVAK
;
A
#
# COMPACT_ATOMS: atom_id res chain seq x y z
N MET A 1 -15.95 83.04 -55.69
CA MET A 1 -15.60 83.60 -54.37
C MET A 1 -15.80 82.52 -53.32
N THR A 2 -14.79 82.36 -52.48
CA THR A 2 -14.74 81.67 -51.17
C THR A 2 -14.66 80.13 -51.13
N THR A 3 -13.42 79.69 -50.97
CA THR A 3 -12.93 78.40 -50.47
C THR A 3 -13.25 78.21 -48.98
N VAL A 4 -13.65 77.01 -48.52
CA VAL A 4 -13.22 76.43 -47.23
C VAL A 4 -13.18 74.90 -47.33
N THR A 5 -12.04 74.33 -46.94
CA THR A 5 -11.69 72.92 -46.82
C THR A 5 -11.80 72.47 -45.36
N LEU A 6 -12.28 71.26 -45.05
CA LEU A 6 -11.90 70.49 -43.83
C LEU A 6 -12.36 69.02 -43.97
N ARG A 7 -11.47 68.11 -44.40
CA ARG A 7 -10.70 67.11 -43.62
C ARG A 7 -11.51 66.06 -42.82
N ARG A 8 -11.37 64.81 -43.31
CA ARG A 8 -11.04 63.56 -42.59
C ARG A 8 -11.94 63.14 -41.41
N SER A 9 -12.52 61.94 -41.51
CA SER A 9 -11.94 60.74 -40.88
C SER A 9 -12.80 59.50 -41.18
N ALA A 10 -12.13 58.44 -41.63
CA ALA A 10 -12.69 57.11 -41.79
C ALA A 10 -12.87 56.44 -40.41
N LEU A 11 -13.92 55.63 -40.26
CA LEU A 11 -13.93 54.60 -39.23
C LEU A 11 -14.60 53.33 -39.79
N THR A 12 -13.77 52.48 -40.36
CA THR A 12 -14.10 51.11 -40.73
C THR A 12 -14.12 50.27 -39.45
N LEU A 13 -15.30 49.82 -39.00
CA LEU A 13 -15.40 48.92 -37.85
C LEU A 13 -15.13 47.49 -38.30
N ALA A 14 -13.90 47.04 -38.12
CA ALA A 14 -13.51 45.64 -38.25
C ALA A 14 -14.01 44.85 -37.02
N LEU A 15 -15.01 44.00 -37.22
CA LEU A 15 -15.43 42.99 -36.24
C LEU A 15 -14.41 41.84 -36.27
N CYS A 16 -13.35 41.96 -35.48
CA CYS A 16 -12.43 40.87 -35.21
C CYS A 16 -13.12 39.80 -34.35
N PHE A 17 -13.06 38.57 -34.87
CA PHE A 17 -13.34 37.33 -34.16
C PHE A 17 -12.50 37.24 -32.88
N CYS A 18 -13.15 37.13 -31.73
CA CYS A 18 -12.57 36.52 -30.55
C CYS A 18 -13.39 35.28 -30.21
N ALA A 19 -13.05 34.17 -30.88
CA ALA A 19 -13.43 32.85 -30.40
C ALA A 19 -12.65 32.62 -29.10
N SER A 20 -13.32 32.77 -27.96
CA SER A 20 -12.79 32.31 -26.68
C SER A 20 -12.69 30.79 -26.73
N ALA A 21 -11.53 30.28 -27.14
CA ALA A 21 -11.14 28.90 -26.88
C ALA A 21 -11.00 28.77 -25.35
N ALA A 22 -12.07 28.33 -24.71
CA ALA A 22 -12.01 27.83 -23.34
C ALA A 22 -11.13 26.57 -23.39
N ALA A 23 -9.85 26.73 -23.09
CA ALA A 23 -8.99 25.63 -22.71
C ALA A 23 -9.59 25.04 -21.43
N GLN A 24 -10.37 23.96 -21.57
CA GLN A 24 -10.59 23.03 -20.48
C GLN A 24 -9.19 22.50 -20.12
N GLU A 25 -8.60 23.08 -19.08
CA GLU A 25 -7.55 22.46 -18.28
C GLU A 25 -8.13 21.14 -17.77
N THR A 26 -8.00 20.12 -18.61
CA THR A 26 -8.20 18.75 -18.20
C THR A 26 -7.04 18.50 -17.26
N ALA A 27 -7.31 18.45 -15.95
CA ALA A 27 -6.30 18.10 -14.97
C ALA A 27 -5.50 16.90 -15.49
N PRO A 28 -4.16 16.92 -15.49
CA PRO A 28 -3.38 15.84 -16.04
C PRO A 28 -3.84 14.55 -15.35
N VAL A 29 -4.39 13.62 -16.13
CA VAL A 29 -4.71 12.28 -15.64
C VAL A 29 -3.39 11.72 -15.13
N ALA A 30 -3.29 11.55 -13.82
CA ALA A 30 -2.09 11.00 -13.21
C ALA A 30 -1.77 9.69 -13.91
N ALA A 31 -0.62 9.62 -14.58
CA ALA A 31 -0.22 8.43 -15.30
C ALA A 31 -0.22 7.25 -14.32
N THR A 32 -0.84 6.13 -14.69
CA THR A 32 -1.01 4.96 -13.81
C THR A 32 -0.18 3.78 -14.28
N GLY A 33 0.28 2.96 -13.33
CA GLY A 33 0.75 1.60 -13.59
C GLY A 33 -0.07 0.58 -12.81
N THR A 34 0.32 -0.69 -12.89
CA THR A 34 -0.35 -1.79 -12.19
C THR A 34 0.53 -2.31 -11.06
N LEU A 35 -0.01 -2.37 -9.85
CA LEU A 35 0.52 -3.23 -8.79
C LEU A 35 -0.19 -4.56 -8.84
N THR A 36 0.56 -5.65 -8.99
CA THR A 36 0.06 -7.00 -8.74
C THR A 36 0.58 -7.47 -7.38
N LEU A 37 -0.30 -7.63 -6.41
CA LEU A 37 -0.01 -8.36 -5.19
C LEU A 37 -0.19 -9.85 -5.46
N GLU A 38 0.88 -10.62 -5.38
CA GLU A 38 0.87 -12.08 -5.49
C GLU A 38 1.10 -12.68 -4.11
N VAL A 39 0.13 -13.43 -3.58
CA VAL A 39 0.29 -14.15 -2.32
C VAL A 39 0.42 -15.64 -2.63
N LYS A 40 1.62 -16.18 -2.45
CA LYS A 40 1.89 -17.61 -2.71
C LYS A 40 1.10 -18.51 -1.75
N PRO A 41 0.87 -19.79 -2.09
CA PRO A 41 0.40 -20.77 -1.11
C PRO A 41 1.35 -20.78 0.09
N PHE A 42 0.81 -20.87 1.31
CA PHE A 42 1.67 -21.00 2.48
C PHE A 42 2.42 -22.34 2.44
N ASN A 43 3.63 -22.35 2.98
CA ASN A 43 4.37 -23.58 3.26
C ASN A 43 4.69 -23.68 4.76
N SER A 44 5.05 -24.87 5.20
CA SER A 44 5.37 -25.13 6.61
C SER A 44 6.52 -26.12 6.72
N GLU A 45 7.51 -25.78 7.53
CA GLU A 45 8.64 -26.66 7.86
C GLU A 45 8.26 -27.75 8.87
N LYS A 46 7.08 -27.66 9.48
CA LYS A 46 6.53 -28.67 10.39
C LYS A 46 5.17 -29.18 9.89
N PRO A 47 4.83 -30.45 10.13
CA PRO A 47 3.48 -30.94 9.92
C PRO A 47 2.46 -30.11 10.72
N LEU A 48 1.44 -29.62 10.04
CA LEU A 48 0.37 -28.85 10.67
C LEU A 48 -0.75 -29.77 11.17
N PRO A 49 -1.35 -29.49 12.34
CA PRO A 49 -2.61 -30.11 12.72
C PRO A 49 -3.69 -29.87 11.66
N LYS A 50 -4.51 -30.87 11.32
CA LYS A 50 -5.53 -30.76 10.25
C LYS A 50 -6.45 -29.54 10.36
N LYS A 51 -6.85 -29.19 11.59
CA LYS A 51 -7.70 -28.03 11.86
C LYS A 51 -6.98 -26.71 11.50
N VAL A 52 -5.69 -26.62 11.82
CA VAL A 52 -4.84 -25.46 11.53
C VAL A 52 -4.62 -25.33 10.03
N ASP A 53 -4.26 -26.42 9.34
CA ASP A 53 -4.09 -26.42 7.88
C ASP A 53 -5.38 -25.96 7.17
N LYS A 54 -6.54 -26.52 7.57
CA LYS A 54 -7.85 -26.10 7.01
C LYS A 54 -8.16 -24.63 7.26
N GLN A 55 -7.81 -24.10 8.44
CA GLN A 55 -8.02 -22.69 8.74
C GLN A 55 -7.11 -21.80 7.89
N LEU A 56 -5.82 -22.13 7.80
CA LEU A 56 -4.84 -21.38 7.02
C LEU A 56 -5.15 -21.40 5.52
N ARG A 57 -5.63 -22.51 4.96
CA ARG A 57 -6.06 -22.56 3.55
C ARG A 57 -7.19 -21.60 3.20
N ASN A 58 -8.02 -21.23 4.18
CA ASN A 58 -9.05 -20.21 4.05
C ASN A 58 -8.58 -18.83 4.52
N GLY A 59 -7.32 -18.71 4.95
CA GLY A 59 -6.69 -17.48 5.37
C GLY A 59 -6.23 -16.62 4.20
N GLY A 60 -5.72 -15.45 4.55
CA GLY A 60 -5.22 -14.46 3.61
C GLY A 60 -4.56 -13.33 4.35
N LEU A 61 -4.17 -12.32 3.57
CA LEU A 61 -3.51 -11.13 4.06
C LEU A 61 -4.44 -9.95 3.89
N GLU A 62 -4.62 -9.19 4.97
CA GLU A 62 -5.33 -7.93 4.92
C GLU A 62 -4.34 -6.81 4.62
N TRP A 63 -4.70 -5.97 3.64
CA TRP A 63 -3.81 -4.90 3.20
C TRP A 63 -4.57 -3.69 2.65
N GLY A 64 -3.85 -2.58 2.51
CA GLY A 64 -4.38 -1.34 1.96
C GLY A 64 -3.27 -0.42 1.45
N VAL A 65 -3.67 0.64 0.77
CA VAL A 65 -2.77 1.66 0.21
C VAL A 65 -3.13 3.02 0.78
N LYS A 66 -2.15 3.75 1.34
CA LYS A 66 -2.32 5.12 1.84
C LYS A 66 -1.04 5.91 1.58
N ASP A 67 -1.14 7.05 0.88
CA ASP A 67 -0.05 8.03 0.72
C ASP A 67 1.30 7.40 0.29
N GLY A 68 1.28 6.53 -0.73
CA GLY A 68 2.47 5.83 -1.21
C GLY A 68 2.95 4.68 -0.30
N GLN A 69 2.15 4.26 0.69
CA GLN A 69 2.43 3.08 1.51
C GLN A 69 1.50 1.94 1.16
N VAL A 70 2.06 0.76 0.89
CA VAL A 70 1.34 -0.51 0.87
C VAL A 70 1.49 -1.15 2.24
N VAL A 71 0.40 -1.29 2.97
CA VAL A 71 0.42 -1.70 4.37
C VAL A 71 -0.24 -3.06 4.53
N PHE A 72 0.46 -3.99 5.15
CA PHE A 72 -0.06 -5.30 5.56
C PHE A 72 -0.25 -5.33 7.07
N THR A 73 -1.32 -5.93 7.56
CA THR A 73 -1.61 -5.93 8.99
C THR A 73 -1.98 -7.31 9.53
N LEU A 74 -1.47 -7.60 10.72
CA LEU A 74 -1.91 -8.70 11.59
C LEU A 74 -2.66 -8.21 12.83
N VAL A 75 -2.80 -6.89 12.98
CA VAL A 75 -3.66 -6.27 14.00
C VAL A 75 -5.02 -5.91 13.39
N GLY A 76 -6.03 -5.77 14.25
CA GLY A 76 -7.37 -5.38 13.81
C GLY A 76 -7.37 -4.01 13.12
N LYS A 77 -8.10 -3.91 11.99
CA LYS A 77 -8.17 -2.71 11.13
C LYS A 77 -8.63 -1.45 11.87
N GLN A 78 -9.44 -1.59 12.92
CA GLN A 78 -9.92 -0.48 13.74
C GLN A 78 -8.81 0.28 14.47
N PHE A 79 -7.60 -0.29 14.53
CA PHE A 79 -6.44 0.35 15.15
C PHE A 79 -5.57 1.11 14.15
N LEU A 80 -5.94 1.14 12.88
CA LEU A 80 -5.25 1.85 11.80
C LEU A 80 -6.08 3.04 11.33
N ASP A 81 -5.42 4.16 11.05
CA ASP A 81 -6.05 5.45 10.71
C ASP A 81 -6.36 5.59 9.20
N PHE A 82 -6.67 4.47 8.55
CA PHE A 82 -7.06 4.42 7.14
C PHE A 82 -7.69 3.05 6.82
N PRO A 83 -8.47 2.95 5.73
CA PRO A 83 -9.19 1.73 5.45
C PRO A 83 -8.28 0.63 4.88
N ILE A 84 -8.29 -0.54 5.52
CA ILE A 84 -7.69 -1.79 5.03
C ILE A 84 -8.78 -2.57 4.27
N ASN A 85 -8.92 -2.24 2.99
CA ASN A 85 -10.06 -2.70 2.16
C ASN A 85 -9.80 -4.00 1.40
N HIS A 86 -8.56 -4.46 1.33
CA HIS A 86 -8.21 -5.63 0.53
C HIS A 86 -7.94 -6.84 1.43
N MET A 87 -8.32 -8.01 0.91
CA MET A 87 -7.95 -9.31 1.47
C MET A 87 -7.58 -10.25 0.33
N THR A 88 -6.30 -10.60 0.23
CA THR A 88 -5.81 -11.56 -0.76
C THR A 88 -5.51 -12.89 -0.09
N ARG A 89 -6.18 -13.95 -0.50
CA ARG A 89 -6.04 -15.29 0.09
C ARG A 89 -4.70 -15.93 -0.27
N TYR A 90 -4.21 -16.86 0.56
CA TYR A 90 -3.01 -17.61 0.21
C TYR A 90 -3.21 -18.39 -1.09
N GLY A 91 -2.23 -18.31 -1.99
CA GLY A 91 -2.27 -18.89 -3.33
C GLY A 91 -3.08 -18.09 -4.35
N GLN A 92 -3.38 -16.82 -4.07
CA GLN A 92 -4.13 -15.93 -4.96
C GLN A 92 -3.37 -14.64 -5.23
N SER A 93 -3.80 -13.92 -6.26
CA SER A 93 -3.26 -12.62 -6.63
C SER A 93 -4.37 -11.60 -6.81
N GLU A 94 -4.04 -10.35 -6.60
CA GLU A 94 -4.92 -9.20 -6.79
C GLU A 94 -4.13 -8.08 -7.49
N SER A 95 -4.76 -7.41 -8.46
CA SER A 95 -4.13 -6.32 -9.21
C SER A 95 -4.90 -5.02 -9.02
N LEU A 96 -4.17 -3.92 -8.79
CA LEU A 96 -4.72 -2.58 -8.65
C LEU A 96 -3.99 -1.62 -9.59
N ALA A 97 -4.76 -0.74 -10.24
CA ALA A 97 -4.18 0.42 -10.90
C ALA A 97 -3.79 1.45 -9.83
N LEU A 98 -2.54 1.90 -9.86
CA LEU A 98 -2.01 2.89 -8.92
C LEU A 98 -1.41 4.08 -9.69
N PRO A 99 -1.49 5.30 -9.15
CA PRO A 99 -0.72 6.43 -9.68
C PRO A 99 0.77 6.09 -9.74
N ALA A 100 1.42 6.48 -10.83
CA ALA A 100 2.86 6.36 -10.96
C ALA A 100 3.57 7.15 -9.86
N GLY A 101 4.64 6.58 -9.33
CA GLY A 101 5.34 7.14 -8.19
C GLY A 101 6.02 6.08 -7.33
N ASP A 102 6.66 6.54 -6.28
CA ASP A 102 7.41 5.70 -5.36
C ASP A 102 6.51 5.21 -4.22
N TYR A 103 6.60 3.93 -3.94
CA TYR A 103 5.83 3.24 -2.92
C TYR A 103 6.75 2.51 -1.95
N ARG A 104 6.29 2.38 -0.71
CA ARG A 104 7.00 1.69 0.36
C ARG A 104 6.07 0.66 0.98
N VAL A 105 6.61 -0.48 1.36
CA VAL A 105 5.87 -1.54 2.04
C VAL A 105 6.05 -1.37 3.55
N THR A 106 4.96 -1.47 4.29
CA THR A 106 4.96 -1.43 5.76
C THR A 106 4.22 -2.66 6.30
N GLY A 107 4.83 -3.37 7.24
CA GLY A 107 4.21 -4.47 7.95
C GLY A 107 3.79 -4.05 9.36
N VAL A 108 2.53 -4.31 9.73
CA VAL A 108 2.04 -4.17 11.11
C VAL A 108 1.96 -5.56 11.72
N GLY A 109 3.01 -5.91 12.47
CA GLY A 109 3.18 -7.22 13.07
C GLY A 109 2.55 -7.32 14.45
N LEU A 110 2.35 -8.56 14.89
CA LEU A 110 1.87 -8.88 16.23
C LEU A 110 2.63 -10.11 16.75
N GLU A 111 3.42 -9.93 17.80
CA GLU A 111 3.90 -11.05 18.60
C GLU A 111 2.82 -11.48 19.57
N MET A 112 2.58 -12.79 19.62
CA MET A 112 1.60 -13.34 20.55
C MET A 112 2.09 -13.18 21.98
N THR A 113 1.29 -12.50 22.80
CA THR A 113 1.48 -12.37 24.23
C THR A 113 0.29 -13.02 24.95
N THR A 114 0.45 -13.43 26.21
CA THR A 114 -0.61 -14.05 27.04
C THR A 114 -1.69 -13.05 27.50
N SER A 115 -2.02 -12.06 26.66
CA SER A 115 -2.89 -10.93 27.03
C SER A 115 -4.36 -11.24 26.75
N PHE A 116 -5.23 -10.97 27.73
CA PHE A 116 -6.69 -11.22 27.65
C PHE A 116 -7.52 -10.04 27.09
N SER A 117 -6.87 -8.98 26.61
CA SER A 117 -7.55 -7.81 26.02
C SER A 117 -6.79 -7.31 24.80
N ALA A 118 -7.51 -6.84 23.76
CA ALA A 118 -6.90 -6.31 22.54
C ALA A 118 -5.90 -5.18 22.82
N GLN A 119 -6.23 -4.25 23.73
CA GLN A 119 -5.35 -3.14 24.09
C GLN A 119 -3.99 -3.61 24.64
N LYS A 120 -3.99 -4.51 25.63
CA LYS A 120 -2.75 -5.09 26.17
C LYS A 120 -1.97 -5.91 25.14
N ALA A 121 -2.66 -6.58 24.22
CA ALA A 121 -2.01 -7.31 23.13
C ALA A 121 -1.29 -6.35 22.18
N LEU A 122 -1.89 -5.20 21.85
CA LEU A 122 -1.24 -4.15 21.06
C LEU A 122 -0.02 -3.58 21.81
N GLU A 123 -0.20 -3.14 23.05
CA GLU A 123 0.86 -2.50 23.83
C GLU A 123 2.10 -3.38 24.01
N LYS A 124 1.91 -4.69 24.19
CA LYS A 124 3.00 -5.64 24.45
C LYS A 124 3.53 -6.34 23.22
N GLY A 125 2.67 -6.57 22.22
CA GLY A 125 2.95 -7.49 21.12
C GLY A 125 3.02 -6.81 19.76
N ALA A 126 2.31 -5.71 19.53
CA ALA A 126 2.24 -5.10 18.21
C ALA A 126 3.45 -4.21 17.91
N PHE A 127 3.76 -4.08 16.63
CA PHE A 127 4.86 -3.27 16.13
C PHE A 127 4.69 -2.91 14.65
N PHE A 128 5.38 -1.85 14.24
CA PHE A 128 5.50 -1.43 12.85
C PHE A 128 6.89 -1.78 12.32
N ASN A 129 6.93 -2.42 11.17
CA ASN A 129 8.10 -2.54 10.31
C ASN A 129 7.86 -1.61 9.11
N GLU A 130 8.33 -0.38 9.20
CA GLU A 130 8.17 0.59 8.12
C GLU A 130 9.24 0.38 7.04
N ASN A 131 8.86 0.63 5.79
CA ASN A 131 9.78 0.69 4.64
C ASN A 131 10.60 -0.60 4.43
N VAL A 132 9.98 -1.77 4.69
CA VAL A 132 10.65 -3.08 4.52
C VAL A 132 11.02 -3.39 3.08
N ALA A 133 10.32 -2.80 2.13
CA ALA A 133 10.65 -2.80 0.72
C ALA A 133 10.22 -1.48 0.10
N SER A 134 10.89 -1.07 -0.96
CA SER A 134 10.55 0.13 -1.75
C SER A 134 10.49 -0.23 -3.21
N PHE A 135 9.57 0.37 -3.94
CA PHE A 135 9.40 0.13 -5.37
C PHE A 135 8.78 1.33 -6.05
N ARG A 136 8.83 1.33 -7.38
CA ARG A 136 8.21 2.36 -8.20
C ARG A 136 7.12 1.74 -9.06
N ILE A 137 5.99 2.45 -9.15
CA ILE A 137 4.97 2.19 -10.16
C ILE A 137 5.30 3.08 -11.35
N GLU A 138 5.62 2.43 -12.46
CA GLU A 138 5.89 3.11 -13.74
C GLU A 138 4.63 3.15 -14.61
N PRO A 139 4.39 4.24 -15.36
CA PRO A 139 3.25 4.35 -16.26
C PRO A 139 3.14 3.18 -17.24
N GLY A 140 1.95 2.55 -17.30
CA GLY A 140 1.65 1.45 -18.21
C GLY A 140 2.38 0.13 -17.93
N LYS A 141 3.19 0.06 -16.87
CA LYS A 141 3.95 -1.14 -16.48
C LYS A 141 3.33 -1.85 -15.29
N THR A 142 3.72 -3.11 -15.10
CA THR A 142 3.31 -3.92 -13.96
C THR A 142 4.49 -4.10 -13.02
N THR A 143 4.27 -3.75 -11.75
CA THR A 143 5.17 -4.10 -10.63
C THR A 143 4.50 -5.22 -9.83
N THR A 144 5.23 -6.30 -9.55
CA THR A 144 4.73 -7.40 -8.72
C THR A 144 5.29 -7.29 -7.31
N LEU A 145 4.43 -7.25 -6.30
CA LEU A 145 4.80 -7.48 -4.91
C LEU A 145 4.44 -8.93 -4.57
N SER A 146 5.43 -9.80 -4.42
CA SER A 146 5.23 -11.21 -4.09
C SER A 146 5.39 -11.43 -2.59
N ILE A 147 4.41 -12.07 -1.97
CA ILE A 147 4.44 -12.51 -0.57
C ILE A 147 4.54 -14.03 -0.53
N ASN A 148 5.56 -14.53 0.14
CA ASN A 148 5.82 -15.94 0.39
C ASN A 148 5.57 -16.25 1.88
N PRO A 149 4.41 -16.82 2.24
CA PRO A 149 4.10 -17.13 3.64
C PRO A 149 4.79 -18.43 4.07
N VAL A 150 5.69 -18.35 5.05
CA VAL A 150 6.49 -19.48 5.54
C VAL A 150 6.30 -19.70 7.04
N ILE A 151 5.87 -20.90 7.43
CA ILE A 151 5.82 -21.30 8.84
C ILE A 151 7.14 -21.99 9.20
N TYR A 152 8.01 -21.27 9.91
CA TYR A 152 9.32 -21.75 10.32
C TYR A 152 9.27 -22.63 11.58
N LYS A 153 10.25 -23.52 11.72
CA LYS A 153 10.37 -24.48 12.82
C LYS A 153 10.53 -23.81 14.21
N ASP A 154 11.18 -22.65 14.25
CA ASP A 154 11.58 -21.90 15.46
C ASP A 154 10.47 -21.03 16.06
N ALA A 155 9.40 -20.73 15.30
CA ALA A 155 8.29 -19.85 15.72
C ALA A 155 7.27 -20.49 16.69
N THR A 156 7.54 -21.69 17.25
CA THR A 156 6.53 -22.55 17.90
C THR A 156 6.81 -22.89 19.38
N PHE A 157 7.83 -22.31 20.01
CA PHE A 157 8.42 -22.86 21.23
C PHE A 157 7.72 -22.61 22.58
N ALA A 158 6.46 -22.16 22.63
CA ALA A 158 5.72 -22.12 23.91
C ALA A 158 4.20 -22.31 23.82
N VAL A 159 3.64 -22.21 22.61
CA VAL A 159 2.20 -22.36 22.37
C VAL A 159 2.07 -22.81 20.91
N ASN A 160 1.14 -23.72 20.60
CA ASN A 160 0.87 -24.24 19.24
C ASN A 160 0.33 -23.14 18.30
N PHE A 161 1.12 -22.09 18.09
CA PHE A 161 0.78 -20.94 17.28
C PHE A 161 1.40 -21.10 15.91
N TRP A 162 0.55 -21.06 14.90
CA TRP A 162 0.90 -21.38 13.53
C TRP A 162 0.61 -20.16 12.66
N MET A 163 1.55 -19.21 12.68
CA MET A 163 1.47 -17.97 11.91
C MET A 163 2.63 -17.93 10.91
N PRO A 164 2.34 -17.80 9.61
CA PRO A 164 3.40 -17.65 8.62
C PRO A 164 4.17 -16.34 8.84
N THR A 165 5.48 -16.41 8.73
CA THR A 165 6.29 -15.24 8.40
C THR A 165 6.00 -14.86 6.96
N LEU A 166 5.72 -13.58 6.70
CA LEU A 166 5.35 -13.06 5.40
C LEU A 166 6.60 -12.49 4.74
N MET A 167 7.26 -13.30 3.91
CA MET A 167 8.46 -12.90 3.19
C MET A 167 8.05 -12.11 1.93
N ALA A 168 8.34 -10.82 1.88
CA ALA A 168 7.99 -9.94 0.78
C ALA A 168 9.18 -9.71 -0.15
N SER A 169 8.94 -9.75 -1.46
CA SER A 169 9.89 -9.29 -2.48
C SER A 169 9.16 -8.53 -3.58
N VAL A 170 9.86 -7.62 -4.24
CA VAL A 170 9.34 -6.86 -5.37
C VAL A 170 10.03 -7.34 -6.64
N ARG A 171 9.25 -7.56 -7.68
CA ARG A 171 9.72 -7.76 -9.05
C ARG A 171 9.22 -6.64 -9.95
N SER A 172 10.15 -6.06 -10.69
CA SER A 172 9.89 -5.05 -11.73
C SER A 172 10.85 -5.25 -12.90
N ASP A 173 10.75 -4.42 -13.93
CA ASP A 173 11.72 -4.39 -15.04
C ASP A 173 13.16 -4.14 -14.57
N ALA A 174 13.34 -3.46 -13.42
CA ALA A 174 14.65 -3.21 -12.82
C ALA A 174 15.25 -4.45 -12.14
N GLY A 175 14.47 -5.52 -11.99
CA GLY A 175 14.89 -6.78 -11.37
C GLY A 175 14.04 -7.16 -10.15
N ASN A 176 14.58 -8.10 -9.37
CA ASN A 176 13.96 -8.65 -8.17
C ASN A 176 14.70 -8.15 -6.93
N SER A 177 13.95 -7.72 -5.90
CA SER A 177 14.51 -7.45 -4.59
C SER A 177 14.75 -8.74 -3.80
N GLU A 178 15.58 -8.65 -2.77
CA GLU A 178 15.68 -9.71 -1.76
C GLU A 178 14.36 -9.85 -0.97
N GLU A 179 14.15 -11.04 -0.41
CA GLU A 179 13.00 -11.32 0.46
C GLU A 179 13.21 -10.72 1.85
N THR A 180 12.25 -9.92 2.33
CA THR A 180 12.26 -9.31 3.66
C THR A 180 10.98 -9.62 4.42
N ALA A 181 11.09 -10.00 5.69
CA ALA A 181 9.94 -10.35 6.52
C ALA A 181 9.10 -9.12 6.92
N LEU A 182 7.81 -9.12 6.60
CA LEU A 182 6.89 -8.04 6.96
C LEU A 182 6.51 -8.06 8.45
N ASN A 183 6.34 -9.24 9.02
CA ASN A 183 5.71 -9.46 10.33
C ASN A 183 6.64 -10.12 11.36
N LYS A 184 7.95 -10.08 11.13
CA LYS A 184 8.95 -10.52 12.12
C LYS A 184 9.57 -9.28 12.77
N ARG A 185 9.57 -9.24 14.10
CA ARG A 185 10.20 -8.14 14.84
C ARG A 185 11.71 -8.14 14.58
N SER A 186 12.27 -6.97 14.38
CA SER A 186 13.68 -6.69 14.17
C SER A 186 14.13 -5.53 15.08
N PRO A 187 15.43 -5.23 15.15
CA PRO A 187 15.91 -4.04 15.86
C PRO A 187 15.38 -2.71 15.29
N SER A 188 14.95 -2.68 14.02
CA SER A 188 14.35 -1.49 13.40
C SER A 188 12.84 -1.39 13.58
N SER A 189 12.21 -2.40 14.18
CA SER A 189 10.78 -2.37 14.48
C SER A 189 10.44 -1.31 15.51
N ILE A 190 9.37 -0.56 15.26
CA ILE A 190 8.83 0.42 16.20
C ILE A 190 7.71 -0.23 17.00
N ALA A 191 7.88 -0.40 18.30
CA ALA A 191 6.84 -0.94 19.17
C ALA A 191 5.58 -0.07 19.13
N TRP A 192 4.40 -0.69 19.22
CA TRP A 192 3.12 -0.01 19.12
C TRP A 192 2.98 1.24 20.00
N PRO A 193 3.38 1.25 21.29
CA PRO A 193 3.29 2.45 22.13
C PRO A 193 4.15 3.61 21.63
N ASN A 194 5.29 3.30 21.00
CA ASN A 194 6.30 4.27 20.56
C ASN A 194 6.06 4.76 19.13
N TYR A 195 5.11 4.16 18.40
CA TYR A 195 4.76 4.59 17.07
C TYR A 195 3.84 5.83 17.13
N HIS A 196 4.29 6.91 16.48
CA HIS A 196 3.60 8.19 16.37
C HIS A 196 3.29 8.58 14.92
N GLY A 197 3.48 7.66 13.96
CA GLY A 197 3.24 7.92 12.55
C GLY A 197 1.76 7.86 12.15
N PRO A 198 1.44 8.23 10.89
CA PRO A 198 0.08 8.49 10.41
C PRO A 198 -0.75 7.23 10.13
N LEU A 199 -0.19 6.04 10.35
CA LEU A 199 -0.88 4.77 10.14
C LEU A 199 -1.67 4.33 11.38
N LYS A 200 -1.28 4.77 12.58
CA LYS A 200 -1.90 4.34 13.83
C LYS A 200 -3.06 5.23 14.18
N PHE A 201 -4.21 4.61 14.47
CA PHE A 201 -5.37 5.35 14.96
C PHE A 201 -5.09 5.91 16.36
N VAL A 202 -5.39 7.19 16.53
CA VAL A 202 -5.35 7.88 17.82
C VAL A 202 -6.72 8.50 18.04
N ALA A 203 -7.42 8.07 19.09
CA ALA A 203 -8.69 8.66 19.47
C ALA A 203 -8.47 10.16 19.75
N LYS A 204 -9.28 11.01 19.10
CA LYS A 204 -9.31 12.46 19.31
C LYS A 204 -10.28 12.82 20.41
#